data_AF-A0AAN8R5D9-F1
#
_entry.id   AF-A0AAN8R5D9-F1
#
_cell.length_a   1.000
_cell.length_b   1.000
_cell.length_c   1.000
_cell.angle_alpha   90.00
_cell.angle_beta   90.00
_cell.angle_gamma   90.00
#
_symmetry.space_group_name_H-M   'P 1'
#
loop_
_entity.id
_entity.type
_entity.pdbx_description
1 polymer ?
#
loop_
_entity_poly.entity_id
_entity_poly.type
_entity_poly.pdbx_seq_one_letter_code
_entity_poly.pdbx_strand_id
1 'polypeptide(L)'
;STTLTTVLPAPDKLTVDSVDTTSAAVSWSQPPGLDQTEHHYQISFHCPGTEPHITTTSSPSITLSDLQGGTQYSVTVCTVLENGKQSHLVSTTLTTVHFQWWKRPSRVAAVCVLLAVIIGLWDSCKFFIYFF
;
A
#
# COMPACT_ATOMS: atom_id res chain seq x y z
N SER A 1 0.19 -39.38 -23.78
CA SER A 1 0.50 -37.95 -23.69
C SER A 1 0.34 -37.48 -22.28
N THR A 2 1.41 -37.08 -21.62
CA THR A 2 1.36 -36.51 -20.26
C THR A 2 1.28 -35.00 -20.41
N THR A 3 0.13 -34.41 -20.12
CA THR A 3 -0.02 -32.95 -20.07
C THR A 3 0.71 -32.42 -18.85
N LEU A 4 1.94 -31.96 -19.05
CA LEU A 4 2.74 -31.31 -18.00
C LEU A 4 2.26 -29.86 -17.88
N THR A 5 1.26 -29.63 -17.03
CA THR A 5 0.76 -28.27 -16.76
C THR A 5 1.81 -27.57 -15.92
N THR A 6 2.73 -26.84 -16.55
CA THR A 6 3.77 -26.05 -15.88
C THR A 6 3.09 -25.06 -14.94
N VAL A 7 3.08 -25.33 -13.63
CA VAL A 7 2.53 -24.42 -12.63
C VAL A 7 3.47 -23.22 -12.56
N LEU A 8 2.93 -22.00 -12.62
CA LEU A 8 3.74 -20.79 -12.59
C LEU A 8 4.18 -20.51 -11.15
N PRO A 9 5.48 -20.31 -10.89
CA PRO A 9 5.97 -20.15 -9.53
C PRO A 9 5.51 -18.80 -8.96
N ALA A 10 4.96 -18.82 -7.74
CA ALA A 10 4.46 -17.63 -7.06
C ALA A 10 5.58 -16.90 -6.29
N PRO A 11 5.45 -15.58 -6.09
CA PRO A 11 6.35 -14.82 -5.22
C PRO A 11 6.42 -15.45 -3.83
N ASP A 12 7.62 -15.50 -3.25
CA ASP A 12 7.82 -16.04 -1.90
C ASP A 12 8.17 -14.92 -0.91
N LYS A 13 8.03 -15.18 0.40
CA LYS A 13 8.44 -14.25 1.48
C LYS A 13 7.89 -12.82 1.31
N LEU A 14 6.60 -12.68 1.06
CA LEU A 14 5.94 -11.37 1.05
C LEU A 14 6.01 -10.72 2.44
N THR A 15 6.78 -9.65 2.56
CA THR A 15 7.03 -8.91 3.80
C THR A 15 6.59 -7.46 3.71
N VAL A 16 6.24 -6.90 4.87
CA VAL A 16 5.95 -5.48 5.03
C VAL A 16 7.20 -4.82 5.61
N ASP A 17 7.84 -3.95 4.84
CA ASP A 17 9.14 -3.37 5.19
C ASP A 17 8.99 -2.09 6.01
N SER A 18 8.02 -1.25 5.65
CA SER A 18 7.69 -0.03 6.38
C SER A 18 6.22 0.32 6.21
N VAL A 19 5.66 0.99 7.22
CA VAL A 19 4.28 1.47 7.19
C VAL A 19 4.22 2.88 7.75
N ASP A 20 3.67 3.78 6.95
CA ASP A 20 3.39 5.16 7.30
C ASP A 20 1.88 5.37 7.48
N THR A 21 1.46 6.64 7.59
CA THR A 21 0.05 7.02 7.69
C THR A 21 -0.70 6.87 6.38
N THR A 22 -0.03 7.10 5.24
CA THR A 22 -0.65 7.10 3.90
C THR A 22 0.10 6.26 2.88
N SER A 23 1.13 5.54 3.32
CA SER A 23 1.95 4.69 2.47
C SER A 23 2.44 3.45 3.21
N ALA A 24 2.79 2.42 2.47
CA ALA A 24 3.46 1.24 3.00
C ALA A 24 4.38 0.62 1.96
N ALA A 25 5.58 0.23 2.36
CA ALA A 25 6.51 -0.50 1.51
C ALA A 25 6.38 -2.00 1.76
N VAL A 26 6.26 -2.76 0.69
CA VAL A 26 6.22 -4.23 0.72
C VAL A 26 7.24 -4.81 -0.26
N SER A 27 7.83 -5.94 0.10
CA SER A 27 8.79 -6.66 -0.72
C SER A 27 8.50 -8.15 -0.72
N TRP A 28 9.03 -8.84 -1.72
CA TRP A 28 8.95 -10.29 -1.86
C TRP A 28 10.21 -10.83 -2.53
N SER A 29 10.37 -12.14 -2.53
CA SER A 29 11.44 -12.84 -3.24
C SER A 29 10.96 -13.25 -4.64
N GLN A 30 11.81 -12.99 -5.64
CA GLN A 30 11.58 -13.47 -7.00
C GLN A 30 11.52 -15.01 -7.01
N PRO A 31 10.50 -15.62 -7.64
CA PRO A 31 10.42 -17.07 -7.72
C PRO A 31 11.53 -17.63 -8.62
N PRO A 32 12.05 -18.84 -8.33
CA PRO A 32 13.08 -19.45 -9.15
C PRO A 32 12.57 -19.76 -10.55
N GLY A 33 13.41 -19.58 -11.56
CA GLY A 33 13.09 -19.90 -12.97
C GLY A 33 12.42 -18.77 -13.75
N LEU A 34 12.28 -17.58 -13.16
CA LEU A 34 11.78 -16.37 -13.84
C LEU A 34 12.89 -15.44 -14.35
N ASP A 35 14.16 -15.75 -14.08
CA ASP A 35 15.30 -14.89 -14.43
C ASP A 35 15.45 -14.65 -15.95
N GLN A 36 14.94 -15.56 -16.77
CA GLN A 36 15.01 -15.50 -18.24
C GLN A 36 13.63 -15.29 -18.89
N THR A 37 12.59 -15.11 -18.10
CA THR A 37 11.21 -14.94 -18.59
C THR A 37 10.77 -13.51 -18.34
N GLU A 38 10.27 -12.82 -19.36
CA GLU A 38 9.66 -11.51 -19.15
C GLU A 38 8.39 -11.64 -18.31
N HIS A 39 8.38 -10.96 -17.17
CA HIS A 39 7.31 -11.02 -16.19
C HIS A 39 7.19 -9.70 -15.44
N HIS A 40 6.05 -9.52 -14.80
CA HIS A 40 5.80 -8.45 -13.85
C HIS A 40 5.00 -9.00 -12.67
N TYR A 41 4.92 -8.23 -11.61
CA TYR A 41 4.13 -8.54 -10.43
C TYR A 41 2.88 -7.68 -10.44
N GLN A 42 1.73 -8.30 -10.17
CA GLN A 42 0.48 -7.61 -9.93
C GLN A 42 0.19 -7.63 -8.44
N ILE A 43 -0.10 -6.45 -7.89
CA ILE A 43 -0.40 -6.23 -6.49
C ILE A 43 -1.82 -5.73 -6.41
N SER A 44 -2.61 -6.34 -5.53
CA SER A 44 -3.94 -5.88 -5.19
C SER A 44 -4.00 -5.58 -3.71
N PHE A 45 -4.54 -4.44 -3.33
CA PHE A 45 -4.69 -4.03 -1.94
C PHE A 45 -6.03 -3.37 -1.68
N HIS A 46 -6.65 -3.71 -0.56
CA HIS A 46 -7.98 -3.21 -0.22
C HIS A 46 -8.26 -3.24 1.28
N CYS A 47 -9.19 -2.39 1.70
CA CYS A 47 -9.80 -2.43 3.01
C CYS A 47 -11.05 -3.32 2.97
N PRO A 48 -11.49 -3.89 4.10
CA PRO A 48 -12.78 -4.55 4.17
C PRO A 48 -13.91 -3.63 3.68
N GLY A 49 -14.67 -4.07 2.68
CA GLY A 49 -15.81 -3.33 2.14
C GLY A 49 -15.48 -2.27 1.07
N THR A 50 -14.21 -2.14 0.64
CA THR A 50 -13.82 -1.28 -0.49
C THR A 50 -13.46 -2.12 -1.72
N GLU A 51 -13.54 -1.49 -2.89
CA GLU A 51 -13.03 -2.11 -4.13
C GLU A 51 -11.50 -2.25 -4.06
N PRO A 52 -10.93 -3.34 -4.59
CA PRO A 52 -9.49 -3.52 -4.61
C PRO A 52 -8.79 -2.58 -5.57
N HIS A 53 -7.78 -1.89 -5.06
CA HIS A 53 -6.82 -1.18 -5.88
C HIS A 53 -5.84 -2.19 -6.47
N ILE A 54 -5.56 -2.06 -7.77
CA ILE A 54 -4.64 -2.95 -8.50
C ILE A 54 -3.52 -2.09 -9.09
N THR A 55 -2.29 -2.55 -8.90
CA THR A 55 -1.08 -1.93 -9.46
C THR A 55 -0.10 -3.00 -9.92
N THR A 56 0.86 -2.63 -10.76
CA THR A 56 1.88 -3.53 -11.30
C THR A 56 3.28 -2.96 -11.15
N THR A 57 4.26 -3.84 -11.02
CA THR A 57 5.68 -3.47 -10.97
C THR A 57 6.54 -4.60 -11.54
N SER A 58 7.68 -4.25 -12.14
CA SER A 58 8.69 -5.24 -12.55
C SER A 58 9.67 -5.57 -11.41
N SER A 59 9.72 -4.75 -10.37
CA SER A 59 10.63 -4.96 -9.23
C SER A 59 10.00 -5.87 -8.18
N PRO A 60 10.79 -6.64 -7.41
CA PRO A 60 10.28 -7.50 -6.33
C PRO A 60 9.90 -6.71 -5.06
N SER A 61 9.55 -5.44 -5.22
CA SER A 61 9.12 -4.53 -4.16
C SER A 61 8.29 -3.40 -4.76
N ILE A 62 7.44 -2.81 -3.92
CA ILE A 62 6.64 -1.64 -4.28
C ILE A 62 6.27 -0.83 -3.03
N THR A 63 6.14 0.47 -3.21
CA THR A 63 5.52 1.36 -2.24
C THR A 63 4.06 1.59 -2.63
N LEU A 64 3.15 1.15 -1.77
CA LEU A 64 1.73 1.46 -1.84
C LEU A 64 1.51 2.87 -1.32
N SER A 65 0.78 3.69 -2.08
CA SER A 65 0.46 5.09 -1.77
C SER A 65 -1.05 5.28 -1.62
N ASP A 66 -1.46 6.50 -1.25
CA ASP A 66 -2.86 6.90 -1.12
C ASP A 66 -3.68 6.03 -0.14
N LEU A 67 -3.00 5.49 0.88
CA LEU A 67 -3.64 4.72 1.93
C LEU A 67 -4.31 5.64 2.95
N GLN A 68 -5.39 5.17 3.57
CA GLN A 68 -6.03 5.84 4.69
C GLN A 68 -5.32 5.45 5.99
N GLY A 69 -5.01 6.43 6.83
CA GLY A 69 -4.35 6.22 8.13
C GLY A 69 -5.23 5.53 9.17
N GLY A 70 -4.64 4.64 9.96
CA GLY A 70 -5.35 3.87 10.99
C GLY A 70 -6.23 2.75 10.43
N THR A 71 -5.98 2.32 9.19
CA THR A 71 -6.79 1.34 8.47
C THR A 71 -5.99 0.09 8.15
N GLN A 72 -6.62 -1.08 8.30
CA GLN A 72 -6.04 -2.36 7.91
C GLN A 72 -6.30 -2.65 6.43
N TYR A 73 -5.23 -2.99 5.71
CA TYR A 73 -5.25 -3.38 4.31
C TYR A 73 -4.85 -4.85 4.16
N SER A 74 -5.59 -5.57 3.33
CA SER A 74 -5.18 -6.88 2.81
C SER A 74 -4.48 -6.67 1.48
N VAL A 75 -3.21 -7.08 1.39
CA VAL A 75 -2.37 -6.96 0.20
C VAL A 75 -2.11 -8.35 -0.37
N THR A 76 -2.31 -8.52 -1.66
CA THR A 76 -2.03 -9.76 -2.39
C THR A 76 -1.10 -9.49 -3.56
N VAL A 77 -0.16 -10.40 -3.82
CA VAL A 77 0.79 -10.30 -4.92
C VAL A 77 0.77 -11.60 -5.73
N CYS A 78 0.83 -11.49 -7.05
CA CYS A 78 1.08 -12.61 -7.95
C CYS A 78 2.04 -12.21 -9.07
N THR A 79 2.72 -13.20 -9.65
CA THR A 79 3.51 -13.02 -10.87
C THR A 79 2.62 -13.18 -12.08
N VAL A 80 2.81 -12.32 -13.08
CA VAL A 80 2.08 -12.30 -14.34
C VAL A 80 3.09 -12.32 -15.48
N LEU A 81 2.92 -13.24 -16.43
CA LEU A 81 3.72 -13.29 -17.66
C LEU A 81 3.09 -12.44 -18.76
N GLU A 82 3.85 -12.18 -19.83
CA GLU A 82 3.33 -11.52 -21.04
C GLU A 82 2.13 -12.23 -21.66
N ASN A 83 2.07 -13.57 -21.57
CA ASN A 83 0.93 -14.35 -22.08
C ASN A 83 -0.33 -14.26 -21.18
N GLY A 84 -0.31 -13.42 -20.14
CA GLY A 84 -1.42 -13.19 -19.22
C GLY A 84 -1.59 -14.28 -18.15
N LYS A 85 -0.74 -15.31 -18.14
CA LYS A 85 -0.80 -16.36 -17.12
C LYS A 85 -0.32 -15.82 -15.77
N GLN A 86 -1.08 -16.14 -14.73
CA GLN A 86 -0.79 -15.71 -13.36
C GLN A 86 -0.34 -16.88 -12.48
N SER A 87 0.49 -16.58 -11.49
CA SER A 87 0.84 -17.50 -10.41
C SER A 87 -0.28 -17.62 -9.38
N HIS A 88 -0.07 -18.47 -8.37
CA HIS A 88 -0.84 -18.37 -7.14
C HIS A 88 -0.63 -17.00 -6.47
N LEU A 89 -1.66 -16.52 -5.79
CA LEU A 89 -1.62 -15.29 -5.00
C LEU A 89 -1.00 -15.57 -3.65
N VAL A 90 -0.09 -14.70 -3.23
CA VAL A 90 0.39 -14.63 -1.85
C VAL A 90 -0.18 -13.40 -1.17
N SER A 91 -0.60 -13.52 0.08
CA SER A 91 -1.30 -12.46 0.81
C SER A 91 -0.56 -12.06 2.09
N THR A 92 -0.62 -10.79 2.43
CA THR A 92 -0.19 -10.25 3.72
C THR A 92 -1.17 -9.17 4.17
N THR A 93 -1.11 -8.81 5.45
CA THR A 93 -1.93 -7.74 6.03
C THR A 93 -1.04 -6.68 6.63
N LEU A 94 -1.37 -5.42 6.39
CA LEU A 94 -0.69 -4.27 6.99
C LEU A 94 -1.72 -3.33 7.60
N THR A 95 -1.30 -2.53 8.59
CA THR A 95 -2.17 -1.53 9.21
C THR A 95 -1.44 -0.21 9.24
N THR A 96 -1.98 0.79 8.54
CA THR A 96 -1.38 2.12 8.45
C THR A 96 -1.38 2.82 9.80
N VAL A 97 -0.38 3.67 10.01
CA VAL A 97 -0.27 4.42 11.26
C VAL A 97 -1.45 5.38 11.37
N HIS A 98 -2.09 5.44 12.53
CA HIS A 98 -3.12 6.44 12.78
C HIS A 98 -2.48 7.81 12.99
N PHE A 99 -2.89 8.82 12.20
CA PHE A 99 -2.36 10.17 12.30
C PHE A 99 -2.80 10.84 13.61
N GLN A 100 -1.90 10.91 14.60
CA GLN A 100 -2.09 11.71 15.81
C GLN A 100 -1.45 13.09 15.64
N TRP A 101 -2.16 13.99 14.95
CA TRP A 101 -1.66 15.33 14.60
C TRP A 101 -1.20 16.16 15.81
N TRP A 102 -1.80 15.93 16.98
CA TRP A 102 -1.45 16.59 18.25
C TRP A 102 -0.13 16.12 18.88
N LYS A 103 0.45 14.99 18.44
CA LYS A 103 1.69 14.43 19.01
C LYS A 103 2.97 14.91 18.32
N ARG A 104 2.88 15.55 17.15
CA ARG A 104 4.02 16.14 16.46
C ARG A 104 3.86 17.67 16.44
N PRO A 105 4.40 18.40 17.43
CA PRO A 105 4.47 19.85 17.34
C PRO A 105 5.47 20.19 16.21
N SER A 106 4.97 20.32 14.98
CA SER A 106 5.72 21.00 13.94
C SER A 106 5.88 22.46 14.39
N ARG A 107 7.07 23.05 14.17
CA ARG A 107 7.33 24.46 14.55
C ARG A 107 6.30 25.42 13.93
N VAL A 108 5.61 24.98 12.87
CA VAL A 108 4.49 25.65 12.19
C VAL A 108 3.16 25.48 12.94
N ALA A 109 2.87 24.31 13.52
CA ALA A 109 1.64 24.09 14.30
C ALA A 109 1.59 24.96 15.57
N ALA A 110 2.73 25.21 16.23
CA ALA A 110 2.79 26.11 17.37
C ALA A 110 2.40 27.56 17.01
N VAL A 111 2.74 28.02 15.79
CA VAL A 111 2.41 29.36 15.30
C VAL A 111 0.92 29.45 14.94
N CYS A 112 0.34 28.41 14.31
CA CYS A 112 -1.09 28.37 13.99
C CYS A 112 -1.98 28.26 15.24
N VAL A 113 -1.56 27.51 16.26
CA VAL A 113 -2.30 27.38 17.53
C VAL A 113 -2.35 28.73 18.27
N LEU A 114 -1.26 29.50 18.26
CA LEU A 114 -1.25 30.83 18.87
C LEU A 114 -2.21 31.81 18.17
N LEU A 115 -2.27 31.76 16.83
CA LEU A 115 -3.16 32.61 16.05
C LEU A 115 -4.63 32.20 16.20
N ALA A 116 -4.96 30.90 16.22
CA ALA A 116 -6.34 30.42 16.40
C ALA A 116 -6.93 30.76 17.78
N VAL A 117 -6.10 30.78 18.83
CA VAL A 117 -6.50 31.19 20.19
C VAL A 117 -6.84 32.68 20.27
N ILE A 118 -6.20 33.53 19.46
CA ILE A 118 -6.44 34.99 19.43
C ILE A 118 -7.75 35.33 18.69
N ILE A 119 -8.19 34.50 17.73
CA ILE A 119 -9.33 34.79 16.84
C ILE A 119 -10.62 34.07 17.29
N GLY A 120 -10.59 33.28 18.37
CA GLY A 120 -11.81 32.70 18.96
C GLY A 120 -12.58 31.71 18.08
N LEU A 121 -11.92 31.07 17.11
CA LEU A 121 -12.54 30.08 16.22
C LEU A 121 -12.31 28.67 16.77
N TRP A 122 -13.11 28.29 17.77
CA TRP A 122 -13.27 26.88 18.13
C TRP A 122 -14.34 26.26 17.23
N ASP A 123 -13.93 25.80 16.06
CA ASP A 123 -14.64 24.69 15.39
C ASP A 123 -13.67 23.99 14.42
N SER A 124 -13.00 22.96 14.91
CA SER A 124 -11.96 22.19 14.19
C SER A 124 -12.50 21.32 13.04
N CYS A 125 -13.78 21.45 12.66
CA CYS A 125 -14.43 20.56 11.68
C CYS A 125 -14.77 21.20 10.32
N LYS A 126 -14.35 22.45 10.03
CA LYS A 126 -14.73 23.12 8.77
C LYS A 126 -13.59 23.64 7.88
N PHE A 127 -12.33 23.34 8.18
CA PHE A 127 -11.23 23.75 7.29
C PHE A 127 -11.02 22.83 6.07
N PHE A 128 -11.81 21.76 5.93
CA PHE A 128 -11.72 20.79 4.84
C PHE A 128 -12.76 20.98 3.71
N ILE A 129 -13.40 22.16 3.60
CA ILE A 129 -14.42 22.42 2.56
C ILE A 129 -14.03 23.58 1.61
N TYR A 130 -12.91 24.29 1.81
CA TYR A 130 -12.58 25.48 0.98
C TYR A 130 -11.30 25.40 0.14
N PHE A 131 -10.83 24.21 -0.21
CA PHE A 131 -9.85 24.05 -1.29
C PHE A 131 -10.19 22.83 -2.16
N PHE A 132 -11.26 22.97 -2.94
CA PHE A 132 -11.43 22.43 -4.29
C PHE A 132 -12.17 23.48 -5.12
#